data_AF-A0A2V7L3X5-F1
#
_entry.id   AF-A0A2V7L3X5-F1
#
_cell.length_a   1.000
_cell.length_b   1.000
_cell.length_c   1.000
_cell.angle_alpha   90.00
_cell.angle_beta   90.00
_cell.angle_gamma   90.00
#
_symmetry.space_group_name_H-M   'P 1'
#
loop_
_entity.id
_entity.type
_entity.pdbx_description
1 polymer ?
#
loop_
_entity_poly.entity_id
_entity_poly.type
_entity_poly.pdbx_seq_one_letter_code
_entity_poly.pdbx_strand_id
1 'polypeptide(L)'
;MDVTLNLATNGNKILSLMPGVTSVSAGTNLQHRVGYPVGSWFTKKVVSAQFDSATGKAINILCDDGNGGSMACAGAPRSASCDR
;
A
#
# COMPACT_ATOMS: atom_id res chain seq x y z
N MET A 1 22.23 -37.68 -9.73
CA MET A 1 21.99 -36.59 -8.76
C MET A 1 20.57 -36.13 -8.97
N ASP A 2 19.68 -36.44 -8.03
CA ASP A 2 18.31 -35.95 -8.08
C ASP A 2 18.25 -34.56 -7.47
N VAL A 3 17.63 -33.63 -8.18
CA VAL A 3 17.38 -32.28 -7.71
C VAL A 3 15.87 -32.14 -7.57
N THR A 4 15.40 -32.00 -6.33
CA THR A 4 13.99 -31.77 -6.03
C THR A 4 13.79 -30.30 -5.67
N LEU A 5 12.90 -29.63 -6.40
CA LEU A 5 12.47 -28.25 -6.14
C LEU A 5 11.07 -28.28 -5.51
N ASN A 6 10.90 -27.53 -4.42
CA ASN A 6 9.61 -27.30 -3.80
C ASN A 6 9.34 -25.79 -3.77
N LEU A 7 8.27 -25.37 -4.44
CA LEU A 7 7.75 -24.00 -4.40
C LEU A 7 6.33 -24.08 -3.83
N ALA A 8 6.06 -23.28 -2.80
CA ALA A 8 4.74 -23.15 -2.20
C ALA A 8 4.33 -21.68 -2.11
N THR A 9 3.06 -21.39 -2.38
CA THR A 9 2.45 -20.06 -2.19
C THR A 9 1.35 -20.19 -1.14
N ASN A 10 1.26 -19.20 -0.25
CA ASN A 10 0.20 -19.13 0.75
C ASN A 10 -0.44 -17.74 0.68
N GLY A 11 -1.76 -17.70 0.54
CA GLY A 11 -2.55 -16.47 0.54
C GLY A 11 -3.44 -16.41 1.77
N ASN A 12 -3.57 -15.22 2.34
CA ASN A 12 -4.53 -14.93 3.41
C ASN A 12 -5.33 -13.68 3.06
N LYS A 13 -6.60 -13.64 3.44
CA LYS A 13 -7.53 -12.55 3.15
C LYS A 13 -8.51 -12.37 4.30
N ILE A 14 -8.68 -11.13 4.76
CA ILE A 14 -9.70 -10.79 5.76
C ILE A 14 -11.07 -10.78 5.07
N LEU A 15 -11.96 -11.70 5.46
CA LEU A 15 -13.32 -11.82 4.90
C LEU A 15 -14.32 -10.93 5.63
N SER A 16 -14.18 -10.83 6.95
CA SER A 16 -14.99 -9.96 7.80
C SER A 16 -14.21 -9.62 9.07
N LEU A 17 -14.48 -8.46 9.65
CA LEU A 17 -14.00 -8.11 10.99
C LEU A 17 -15.16 -8.16 11.98
N MET A 18 -16.09 -7.20 11.85
CA MET A 18 -17.31 -7.07 12.65
C MET A 18 -18.42 -6.42 11.79
N PRO A 19 -19.71 -6.57 12.14
CA PRO A 19 -20.80 -5.90 11.44
C PRO A 19 -20.58 -4.38 11.40
N GLY A 20 -20.52 -3.79 10.20
CA GLY A 20 -20.32 -2.35 10.00
C GLY A 20 -18.86 -1.87 10.00
N VAL A 21 -17.88 -2.74 10.24
CA VAL A 21 -16.45 -2.37 10.27
C VAL A 21 -15.73 -2.94 9.05
N THR A 22 -15.27 -2.06 8.15
CA THR A 22 -14.58 -2.44 6.91
C THR A 22 -13.06 -2.34 7.01
N SER A 23 -12.53 -1.59 7.98
CA SER A 23 -11.10 -1.56 8.31
C SER A 23 -10.85 -1.29 9.80
N VAL A 24 -9.75 -1.86 10.30
CA VAL A 24 -9.22 -1.60 11.64
C VAL A 24 -7.74 -1.26 11.51
N SER A 25 -7.29 -0.22 12.21
CA SER A 25 -5.88 0.15 12.27
C SER A 25 -5.12 -0.81 13.18
N ALA A 26 -4.03 -1.38 12.65
CA ALA A 26 -3.11 -2.26 13.36
C ALA A 26 -1.76 -1.58 13.64
N GLY A 27 -1.58 -0.32 13.21
CA GLY A 27 -0.36 0.47 13.38
C GLY A 27 -0.38 1.72 12.49
N THR A 28 0.73 2.47 12.46
CA THR A 28 0.79 3.76 11.73
C THR A 28 0.43 3.67 10.26
N ASN A 29 0.85 2.58 9.60
CA ASN A 29 0.53 2.31 8.20
C ASN A 29 -0.03 0.89 8.00
N LEU A 30 -0.27 0.15 9.08
CA LEU A 30 -0.80 -1.21 9.01
C LEU A 30 -2.30 -1.15 9.24
N GLN A 31 -3.09 -1.72 8.33
CA GLN A 31 -4.54 -1.86 8.53
C GLN A 31 -5.00 -3.28 8.18
N HIS A 32 -5.90 -3.79 9.01
CA HIS A 32 -6.73 -4.93 8.69
C HIS A 32 -7.93 -4.42 7.90
N ARG A 33 -7.96 -4.65 6.58
CA ARG A 33 -9.06 -4.22 5.73
C ARG A 33 -9.72 -5.43 5.10
N VAL A 34 -11.06 -5.48 5.13
CA VAL A 34 -11.81 -6.54 4.43
C VAL A 34 -11.38 -6.52 2.96
N GLY A 35 -11.07 -7.70 2.43
CA GLY A 35 -10.58 -7.84 1.06
C GLY A 35 -9.06 -7.91 0.93
N TYR A 36 -8.30 -7.55 1.96
CA TYR A 36 -6.84 -7.54 1.95
C TYR A 36 -6.25 -8.56 2.93
N PRO A 37 -4.98 -8.96 2.74
CA PRO A 37 -4.25 -9.73 3.73
C PRO A 37 -4.23 -9.08 5.12
N VAL A 38 -4.07 -9.93 6.14
CA VAL A 38 -3.85 -9.46 7.51
C VAL A 38 -2.55 -8.68 7.57
N GLY A 39 -2.59 -7.47 8.14
CA GLY A 39 -1.38 -6.64 8.27
C GLY A 39 -0.94 -5.99 6.97
N SER A 40 -1.86 -5.76 6.03
CA SER A 40 -1.53 -5.01 4.82
C SER A 40 -1.08 -3.59 5.15
N TRP A 41 -0.02 -3.16 4.47
CA TRP A 41 0.54 -1.82 4.59
C TRP A 41 -0.21 -0.86 3.68
N PHE A 42 -0.83 0.18 4.23
CA PHE A 42 -1.54 1.22 3.50
C PHE A 42 -0.81 2.55 3.65
N THR A 43 -0.19 3.01 2.56
CA THR A 43 0.49 4.30 2.52
C THR A 43 0.09 5.07 1.27
N LYS A 44 0.43 6.36 1.25
CA LYS A 44 0.29 7.17 0.04
C LYS A 44 1.39 6.77 -0.92
N LYS A 45 1.01 6.35 -2.12
CA LYS A 45 1.95 5.96 -3.15
C LYS A 45 2.42 7.20 -3.91
N VAL A 46 3.70 7.53 -3.84
CA VAL A 46 4.29 8.60 -4.65
C VAL A 46 4.48 8.10 -6.07
N VAL A 47 3.92 8.81 -7.05
CA VAL A 47 4.02 8.47 -8.48
C VAL A 47 5.00 9.38 -9.22
N SER A 48 5.16 10.61 -8.73
CA SER A 48 6.11 11.56 -9.30
C SER A 48 6.62 12.51 -8.21
N ALA A 49 7.88 12.90 -8.34
CA ALA A 49 8.49 13.94 -7.52
C ALA A 49 9.59 14.59 -8.35
N GLN A 50 9.80 15.90 -8.17
CA GLN A 50 10.91 16.61 -8.78
C GLN A 50 12.03 16.75 -7.76
N PHE A 51 13.27 16.52 -8.17
CA PHE A 51 14.42 16.70 -7.30
C PHE A 51 14.97 18.12 -7.47
N ASP A 52 15.07 18.86 -6.37
CA ASP A 52 15.73 20.16 -6.32
C ASP A 52 17.20 19.97 -5.92
N SER A 53 18.10 20.23 -6.86
CA SER A 53 19.55 20.11 -6.68
C SER A 53 20.16 21.20 -5.78
N ALA A 54 19.47 22.33 -5.56
CA ALA A 54 19.96 23.40 -4.70
C ALA A 54 19.73 23.09 -3.22
N THR A 55 18.61 22.44 -2.89
CA THR A 55 18.24 22.10 -1.49
C THR A 55 18.45 20.62 -1.16
N GLY A 56 18.68 19.77 -2.16
CA GLY A 56 18.81 18.32 -2.01
C GLY A 56 17.48 17.64 -1.61
N LYS A 57 16.34 18.27 -1.89
CA LYS A 57 15.01 17.81 -1.48
C LYS A 57 14.12 17.45 -2.66
N ALA A 58 13.20 16.53 -2.43
CA ALA A 58 12.10 16.26 -3.34
C ALA A 58 11.03 17.36 -3.18
N ILE A 59 10.72 18.07 -4.27
CA ILE A 59 9.68 19.08 -4.39
C ILE A 59 8.59 18.59 -5.35
N ASN A 60 7.43 19.26 -5.34
CA ASN A 60 6.30 18.94 -6.23
C ASN A 60 5.92 17.44 -6.18
N ILE A 61 5.85 16.87 -4.97
CA ILE A 61 5.56 15.45 -4.77
C ILE A 61 4.08 15.19 -5.11
N LEU A 62 3.87 14.34 -6.10
CA LEU A 62 2.57 13.86 -6.56
C LEU A 62 2.36 12.40 -6.14
N CYS A 63 1.19 12.14 -5.60
CA CYS A 63 0.76 10.82 -5.16
C CYS A 63 -0.33 10.27 -6.06
N ASP A 64 -0.45 8.94 -6.09
CA ASP A 64 -1.50 8.21 -6.79
C ASP A 64 -2.89 8.64 -6.27
N ASP A 65 -3.80 8.98 -7.17
CA ASP A 65 -5.17 9.38 -6.83
C ASP A 65 -6.11 8.17 -6.62
N GLY A 66 -5.62 6.94 -6.81
CA GLY A 66 -6.40 5.70 -6.72
C GLY A 66 -7.18 5.35 -8.00
N ASN A 67 -7.17 6.22 -9.02
CA ASN A 67 -7.84 6.03 -10.31
C ASN A 67 -6.84 5.96 -11.49
N GLY A 68 -5.54 5.87 -11.20
CA GLY A 68 -4.47 5.83 -12.19
C GLY A 68 -3.94 7.22 -12.60
N GLY A 69 -4.38 8.28 -11.92
CA GLY A 69 -3.87 9.64 -12.06
C GLY A 69 -2.91 10.03 -10.94
N SER A 70 -2.59 11.33 -10.90
CA SER A 70 -1.68 11.90 -9.91
C SER A 70 -2.28 13.14 -9.28
N MET A 71 -2.23 13.26 -7.95
CA MET A 71 -2.73 14.40 -7.19
C MET A 71 -1.76 14.83 -6.10
N ALA A 72 -2.01 16.00 -5.48
CA ALA A 72 -1.22 16.44 -4.34
C ALA A 72 -1.33 15.44 -3.18
N CYS A 73 -0.18 15.05 -2.62
CA CYS A 73 -0.11 14.02 -1.58
C CYS A 73 -0.93 14.35 -0.32
N ALA A 74 -1.31 15.61 -0.07
CA ALA A 74 -2.19 15.96 1.05
C ALA A 74 -3.54 15.23 0.97
N GLY A 75 -4.17 15.18 -0.22
CA GLY A 75 -5.49 14.59 -0.44
C GLY A 75 -5.48 13.15 -0.97
N ALA A 76 -4.31 12.57 -1.25
CA ALA A 76 -4.22 11.25 -1.87
C ALA A 76 -4.73 10.12 -0.95
N PRO A 77 -5.49 9.14 -1.50
CA PRO A 77 -5.89 7.96 -0.75
C PRO A 77 -4.68 7.11 -0.35
N ARG A 78 -4.82 6.37 0.75
CA ARG A 78 -3.82 5.36 1.15
C ARG A 78 -4.15 4.05 0.43
N SER A 79 -3.27 3.62 -0.47
CA SER A 79 -3.40 2.36 -1.19
C SER A 79 -2.56 1.27 -0.52
N ALA A 80 -2.95 0.01 -0.73
CA ALA A 80 -2.18 -1.13 -0.24
C ALA A 80 -0.84 -1.17 -0.99
N SER A 81 0.27 -1.06 -0.25
CA SER A 81 1.63 -1.06 -0.78
C SER A 81 2.15 -2.47 -1.09
N CYS A 82 1.52 -3.49 -0.51
CA CYS A 82 1.91 -4.90 -0.61
C CYS A 82 0.75 -5.74 -1.14
N ASP A 83 0.21 -5.36 -2.29
CA ASP A 83 -0.64 -6.23 -3.11
C ASP A 83 0.11 -6.48 -4.43
N ARG A 84 1.19 -7.25 -4.33
CA ARG A 84 1.96 -7.79 -5.45
C ARG A 84 2.17 -9.27 -5.23
#